data_AF-A0A2S9GHJ4-F1
#
_entry.id   AF-A0A2S9GHJ4-F1
#
_cell.length_a   1.000
_cell.length_b   1.000
_cell.length_c   1.000
_cell.angle_alpha   90.00
_cell.angle_beta   90.00
_cell.angle_gamma   90.00
#
_symmetry.space_group_name_H-M   'P 1'
#
loop_
_entity.id
_entity.type
_entity.pdbx_description
1 polymer ?
#
loop_
_entity_poly.entity_id
_entity_poly.type
_entity_poly.pdbx_seq_one_letter_code
_entity_poly.pdbx_strand_id
1 'polypeptide(L)'
;FAAGEKRSWLRDRGLQTFALVGWAERGGYGARGHGNSVPRFHGTWGTGPALVEIFARRLVGNPLVRFAHRHRVDELIVEGGEAVG
;
A
#
# COMPACT_ATOMS: atom_id res chain seq x y z
N PHE A 1 -10.61 -1.42 -8.55
CA PHE A 1 -9.85 -0.76 -7.47
C PHE A 1 -8.69 0.12 -7.94
N ALA A 2 -7.54 -0.46 -8.31
CA ALA A 2 -6.28 0.30 -8.43
C ALA A 2 -6.27 1.43 -9.48
N ALA A 3 -6.98 1.27 -10.60
CA ALA A 3 -6.96 2.20 -11.73
C ALA A 3 -7.95 3.38 -11.63
N GLY A 4 -8.78 3.45 -10.57
CA GLY A 4 -9.77 4.53 -10.44
C GLY A 4 -10.13 4.82 -8.99
N GLU A 5 -11.06 4.05 -8.45
CA GLU A 5 -11.67 4.25 -7.13
C GLU A 5 -10.67 4.34 -5.96
N LYS A 6 -9.48 3.74 -6.07
CA LYS A 6 -8.49 3.71 -4.97
C LYS A 6 -8.19 5.10 -4.43
N ARG A 7 -8.07 6.11 -5.30
CA ARG A 7 -7.70 7.47 -4.87
C ARG A 7 -8.81 8.14 -4.05
N SER A 8 -10.06 8.09 -4.52
CA SER A 8 -11.18 8.62 -3.75
C SER A 8 -11.37 7.85 -2.45
N TRP A 9 -11.34 6.52 -2.53
CA TRP A 9 -11.52 5.63 -1.38
C TRP A 9 -10.50 5.86 -0.26
N LEU A 10 -9.23 6.12 -0.60
CA LEU A 10 -8.17 6.45 0.37
C LEU A 10 -8.35 7.87 0.94
N ARG A 11 -8.71 8.84 0.09
CA ARG A 11 -8.97 10.22 0.50
C ARG A 11 -10.12 10.31 1.49
N ASP A 12 -11.21 9.58 1.26
CA ASP A 12 -12.37 9.54 2.16
C ASP A 12 -12.02 8.92 3.53
N ARG A 13 -10.85 8.29 3.66
CA ARG A 13 -10.30 7.72 4.90
C ARG A 13 -9.25 8.62 5.55
N GLY A 14 -9.03 9.82 5.01
CA GLY A 14 -8.11 10.82 5.50
C GLY A 14 -6.72 10.77 4.88
N LEU A 15 -6.47 9.90 3.89
CA LEU A 15 -5.16 9.88 3.22
C LEU A 15 -5.06 11.05 2.24
N GLN A 16 -4.06 11.91 2.46
CA GLN A 16 -3.70 12.95 1.52
C GLN A 16 -2.40 12.58 0.80
N THR A 17 -2.37 12.82 -0.50
CA THR A 17 -1.16 12.65 -1.33
C THR A 17 -0.73 13.98 -1.87
N PHE A 18 0.58 14.17 -2.06
CA PHE A 18 1.12 15.31 -2.80
C PHE A 18 1.71 14.86 -4.11
N ALA A 19 1.71 15.76 -5.08
CA ALA A 19 2.41 15.55 -6.33
C ALA A 19 3.91 15.58 -6.05
N LEU A 20 4.58 14.45 -6.27
CA LEU A 20 6.03 14.34 -6.29
C LEU A 20 6.43 14.04 -7.74
N VAL A 21 7.32 14.85 -8.30
CA VAL A 21 7.97 14.53 -9.57
C VAL A 21 9.43 14.21 -9.26
N GLY A 22 9.65 13.01 -8.73
CA GLY A 22 10.98 12.59 -8.28
C GLY A 22 11.91 12.35 -9.47
N TRP A 23 13.19 12.72 -9.33
CA TRP A 23 14.21 12.33 -10.32
C TRP A 23 14.30 10.80 -10.45
N ALA A 24 14.12 10.08 -9.34
CA ALA A 24 14.07 8.60 -9.31
C ALA A 24 12.95 7.97 -10.15
N GLU A 25 11.88 8.71 -10.48
CA GLU A 25 10.83 8.22 -11.38
C GLU A 25 11.11 8.55 -12.85
N ARG A 26 11.95 9.58 -13.07
CA ARG A 26 12.36 10.02 -14.40
C ARG A 26 13.39 9.09 -14.95
N GLY A 27 13.18 8.71 -16.20
CA GLY A 27 13.99 7.72 -16.83
C GLY A 27 15.22 8.22 -17.54
N GLY A 28 16.41 7.88 -17.03
CA GLY A 28 17.70 8.23 -17.64
C GLY A 28 17.93 9.73 -17.89
N TYR A 29 19.09 10.08 -18.44
CA TYR A 29 19.54 11.47 -18.68
C TYR A 29 18.76 12.22 -19.79
N GLY A 30 17.68 11.67 -20.34
CA GLY A 30 16.91 12.31 -21.42
C GLY A 30 15.54 11.68 -21.65
N ALA A 31 14.65 12.39 -22.35
CA ALA A 31 13.24 12.03 -22.55
C ALA A 31 12.97 10.69 -23.27
N ARG A 32 14.01 10.02 -23.78
CA ARG A 32 13.95 8.70 -24.44
C ARG A 32 14.66 7.59 -23.65
N GLY A 33 15.13 7.87 -22.43
CA GLY A 33 15.81 6.92 -21.56
C GLY A 33 14.86 6.04 -20.74
N HIS A 34 15.41 5.05 -20.04
CA HIS A 34 14.66 4.10 -19.21
C HIS A 34 14.01 4.75 -17.99
N GLY A 35 12.68 4.82 -17.93
CA GLY A 35 11.90 5.16 -16.72
C GLY A 35 10.45 5.49 -17.04
N ASN A 36 9.72 6.12 -16.11
CA ASN A 36 8.27 6.31 -16.28
C ASN A 36 7.95 7.45 -17.25
N SER A 37 7.05 7.21 -18.20
CA SER A 37 6.52 8.24 -19.11
C SER A 37 5.62 9.26 -18.41
N VAL A 38 5.08 8.92 -17.23
CA VAL A 38 4.26 9.78 -16.35
C VAL A 38 4.60 9.49 -14.88
N PRO A 39 4.47 10.45 -13.94
CA PRO A 39 4.68 10.18 -12.51
C PRO A 39 3.76 9.07 -11.99
N ARG A 40 4.27 8.18 -11.14
CA ARG A 40 3.53 7.04 -10.56
C ARG A 40 3.67 6.92 -9.04
N PHE A 41 4.62 7.60 -8.43
CA PHE A 41 4.79 7.66 -6.99
C PHE A 41 3.69 8.52 -6.39
N HIS A 42 3.14 8.01 -5.30
CA HIS A 42 2.16 8.70 -4.50
C HIS A 42 2.79 8.94 -3.14
N GLY A 43 3.43 10.10 -2.99
CA GLY A 43 3.91 10.56 -1.69
C GLY A 43 2.72 10.95 -0.82
N THR A 44 2.69 10.50 0.43
CA THR A 44 1.61 10.80 1.38
C THR A 44 2.02 11.97 2.26
N TRP A 45 1.12 12.92 2.52
CA TRP A 45 1.34 13.91 3.58
C TRP A 45 1.32 13.19 4.94
N GLY A 46 2.43 13.27 5.67
CA GLY A 46 2.68 12.47 6.88
C GLY A 46 3.79 11.43 6.66
N THR A 47 4.00 10.56 7.64
CA THR A 47 5.02 9.51 7.61
C THR A 47 4.37 8.12 7.48
N GLY A 48 5.17 7.08 7.23
CA GLY A 48 4.71 5.68 7.19
C GLY A 48 3.76 5.29 8.34
N PRO A 49 4.01 5.70 9.61
CA PRO A 49 3.07 5.52 10.72
C PRO A 49 1.66 6.08 10.48
N ALA A 50 1.51 7.28 9.91
CA ALA A 50 0.20 7.87 9.67
C ALA A 50 -0.60 7.09 8.61
N LEU A 51 0.09 6.55 7.60
CA LEU A 51 -0.53 5.67 6.62
C LEU A 51 -1.04 4.37 7.27
N VAL A 52 -0.23 3.77 8.15
CA VAL A 52 -0.63 2.56 8.89
C VAL A 52 -1.83 2.84 9.79
N GLU A 53 -1.83 3.97 10.50
CA GLU A 53 -2.87 4.37 11.46
C GLU A 53 -4.26 4.44 10.81
N ILE A 54 -4.36 4.86 9.54
CA ILE A 54 -5.62 4.91 8.79
C ILE A 54 -6.31 3.54 8.78
N PHE A 55 -5.54 2.46 8.70
CA PHE A 55 -6.07 1.10 8.68
C PHE A 55 -6.12 0.50 10.08
N ALA A 56 -5.04 0.65 10.86
CA ALA A 56 -4.93 0.05 12.19
C ALA A 56 -6.10 0.41 13.10
N ARG A 57 -6.51 1.69 13.15
CA ARG A 57 -7.64 2.16 13.97
C ARG A 57 -8.99 1.50 13.67
N ARG A 58 -9.16 0.90 12.48
CA ARG A 58 -10.39 0.18 12.09
C ARG A 58 -10.37 -1.28 12.52
N LEU A 59 -9.19 -1.80 12.80
CA LEU A 59 -8.94 -3.21 13.10
C LEU A 59 -8.72 -3.41 14.61
N VAL A 60 -8.10 -2.46 15.29
CA VAL A 60 -7.92 -2.50 16.75
C VAL A 60 -9.30 -2.52 17.43
N GLY A 61 -9.54 -3.54 18.26
CA GLY A 61 -10.82 -3.74 18.95
C GLY A 61 -11.94 -4.31 18.07
N ASN A 62 -11.67 -4.63 16.80
CA ASN A 62 -12.65 -5.28 15.94
C ASN A 62 -12.75 -6.77 16.29
N PRO A 63 -13.93 -7.30 16.68
CA PRO A 63 -14.09 -8.69 17.10
C PRO A 63 -13.85 -9.71 15.98
N LEU A 64 -13.86 -9.26 14.71
CA LEU A 64 -13.57 -10.11 13.54
C LEU A 64 -12.07 -10.23 13.25
N VAL A 65 -11.21 -9.54 14.00
CA VAL A 65 -9.77 -9.46 13.71
C VAL A 65 -8.96 -9.94 14.90
N ARG A 66 -8.03 -10.87 14.65
CA ARG A 66 -7.04 -11.32 15.63
C ARG A 66 -5.66 -10.83 15.22
N PHE A 67 -5.01 -10.08 16.11
CA PHE A 67 -3.60 -9.70 15.94
C PHE A 67 -2.70 -10.78 16.56
N ALA A 68 -1.84 -11.38 15.75
CA ALA A 68 -0.83 -12.34 16.19
C ALA A 68 0.57 -11.70 16.13
N HIS A 69 0.87 -10.83 17.09
CA HIS A 69 2.18 -10.16 17.15
C HIS A 69 3.30 -11.17 17.45
N ARG A 70 4.46 -10.98 16.82
CA ARG A 70 5.65 -11.86 16.96
C ARG A 70 5.36 -13.34 16.63
N HIS A 71 4.32 -13.60 15.86
CA HIS A 71 4.03 -14.93 15.35
C HIS A 71 4.73 -15.12 14.00
N ARG A 72 5.46 -16.23 13.86
CA ARG A 72 6.16 -16.59 12.62
C ARG A 72 5.43 -17.76 11.98
N VAL A 73 4.98 -17.56 10.74
CA VAL A 73 4.48 -18.64 9.88
C VAL A 73 5.69 -19.39 9.31
N ASP A 74 5.65 -20.71 9.32
CA ASP A 74 6.70 -21.61 8.85
C ASP A 74 6.30 -22.39 7.60
N GLU A 75 5.07 -22.89 7.55
CA GLU A 75 4.53 -23.61 6.40
C GLU A 75 3.09 -23.19 6.05
N LEU A 76 2.67 -23.54 4.84
CA LEU A 76 1.28 -23.49 4.40
C LEU A 76 0.74 -24.92 4.34
N ILE A 77 -0.44 -25.14 4.90
CA ILE A 77 -1.12 -26.43 4.85
C ILE A 77 -1.94 -26.48 3.56
N VAL A 78 -1.66 -27.47 2.72
CA VAL A 78 -2.33 -27.66 1.42
C VAL A 78 -2.94 -29.06 1.37
N GLU A 79 -4.24 -29.12 1.13
CA GLU A 79 -5.00 -30.37 0.97
C GLU A 79 -5.75 -30.34 -0.35
N GLY A 80 -5.69 -31.44 -1.13
CA GLY A 80 -6.38 -31.51 -2.42
C GLY A 80 -5.95 -30.44 -3.44
N GLY A 81 -4.80 -29.80 -3.25
CA GLY A 81 -4.33 -28.69 -4.09
C GLY A 81 -4.81 -27.30 -3.65
N GLU A 82 -5.50 -27.18 -2.51
CA GLU A 82 -6.02 -25.92 -1.96
C GLU A 82 -5.39 -25.58 -0.61
N ALA A 83 -5.17 -24.29 -0.35
CA ALA A 83 -4.63 -23.81 0.93
C ALA A 83 -5.72 -23.81 2.00
N VAL A 84 -5.45 -24.47 3.14
CA VAL A 84 -6.40 -24.63 4.25
C VAL A 84 -5.87 -24.13 5.59
N GLY A 85 -4.58 -23.78 5.68
CA GLY A 85 -3.93 -23.30 6.90
C GLY A 85 -2.58 -22.64 6.68
#